data_AF-A0A0D7BGD6-F1
#
_entry.id   AF-A0A0D7BGD6-F1
#
_cell.length_a   1.000
_cell.length_b   1.000
_cell.length_c   1.000
_cell.angle_alpha   90.00
_cell.angle_beta   90.00
_cell.angle_gamma   90.00
#
_symmetry.space_group_name_H-M   'P 1'
#
loop_
_entity.id
_entity.type
_entity.pdbx_description
1 polymer ?
#
loop_
_entity_poly.entity_id
_entity_poly.type
_entity_poly.pdbx_seq_one_letter_code
_entity_poly.pdbx_strand_id
1 'polypeptide(L)'
;MSIESTPAQVDIDASQKWMTDFYASLDSKDLVKFADSYLTPDVEFNFANMPSLKGRDSVVSVFGASKDAISSMKHEITECKVLQDSVMAATTLSWTFVDGSDAMMKAWAILRKEPKDKQATSYSIYGDFAPLYAAVARLSGPSTQH
;
A
#
# COMPACT_ATOMS: atom_id res chain seq x y z
N MET A 1 -5.33 7.19 31.37
CA MET A 1 -4.99 8.03 30.20
C MET A 1 -3.48 7.94 30.05
N SER A 2 -3.00 7.08 29.16
CA SER A 2 -1.59 7.06 28.80
C SER A 2 -1.36 8.21 27.85
N ILE A 3 -0.50 9.15 28.26
CA ILE A 3 0.09 10.14 27.38
C ILE A 3 0.90 9.37 26.34
N GLU A 4 0.45 9.40 25.08
CA GLU A 4 1.24 8.86 23.96
C GLU A 4 2.60 9.55 24.00
N SER A 5 3.65 8.77 24.21
CA SER A 5 5.01 9.29 24.26
C SER A 5 5.42 9.58 22.82
N THR A 6 5.68 10.84 22.51
CA THR A 6 6.18 11.25 21.19
C THR A 6 7.44 10.44 20.84
N PRO A 7 7.50 9.78 19.67
CA PRO A 7 8.70 9.06 19.25
C PRO A 7 9.94 9.98 19.19
N ALA A 8 11.12 9.42 19.40
CA ALA A 8 12.35 10.19 19.24
C ALA A 8 12.53 10.62 17.76
N GLN A 9 13.18 11.76 17.51
CA GLN A 9 13.36 12.27 16.13
C GLN A 9 14.06 11.25 15.22
N VAL A 10 15.04 10.50 15.73
CA VAL A 10 15.72 9.44 14.97
C VAL A 10 14.77 8.34 14.50
N ASP A 11 13.77 8.01 15.31
CA ASP A 11 12.75 7.02 15.00
C ASP A 11 11.76 7.54 13.95
N ILE A 12 11.48 8.85 13.99
CA ILE A 12 10.66 9.53 12.98
C ILE A 12 11.35 9.47 11.62
N ASP A 13 12.61 9.91 11.55
CA ASP A 13 13.38 9.95 10.30
C ASP A 13 13.55 8.54 9.71
N ALA A 14 13.84 7.55 10.55
CA ALA A 14 13.95 6.15 10.14
C ALA A 14 12.61 5.60 9.60
N SER A 15 11.49 5.92 10.25
CA SER A 15 10.17 5.45 9.82
C SER A 15 9.69 6.13 8.54
N GLN A 16 10.01 7.43 8.35
CA GLN A 16 9.75 8.15 7.11
C GLN A 16 10.57 7.60 5.94
N LYS A 17 11.85 7.28 6.19
CA LYS A 17 12.69 6.60 5.19
C LYS A 17 12.13 5.23 4.86
N TRP A 18 11.75 4.44 5.86
CA TRP A 18 11.15 3.12 5.66
C TRP A 18 9.88 3.21 4.79
N MET A 19 9.04 4.22 5.01
CA MET A 19 7.82 4.44 4.20
C MET A 19 8.14 4.82 2.75
N THR A 20 9.19 5.62 2.54
CA THR A 20 9.68 5.94 1.19
C THR A 20 10.15 4.69 0.46
N ASP A 21 10.96 3.86 1.13
CA ASP A 21 11.49 2.62 0.55
C ASP A 21 10.35 1.60 0.31
N PHE A 22 9.38 1.53 1.23
CA PHE A 22 8.18 0.69 1.13
C PHE A 22 7.42 0.96 -0.17
N TYR A 23 7.08 2.22 -0.44
CA TYR A 23 6.37 2.60 -1.65
C TYR A 23 7.21 2.44 -2.91
N ALA A 24 8.51 2.75 -2.86
CA ALA A 24 9.41 2.51 -4.00
C ALA A 24 9.49 1.02 -4.35
N SER A 25 9.50 0.13 -3.36
CA SER A 25 9.44 -1.31 -3.59
C SER A 25 8.10 -1.75 -4.17
N LEU A 26 6.99 -1.20 -3.69
CA LEU A 26 5.66 -1.49 -4.23
C LEU A 26 5.57 -1.04 -5.71
N ASP A 27 6.01 0.17 -6.02
CA ASP A 27 6.00 0.77 -7.37
C ASP A 27 6.85 0.00 -8.38
N SER A 28 7.82 -0.79 -7.93
CA SER A 28 8.62 -1.67 -8.80
C SER A 28 7.81 -2.83 -9.40
N LYS A 29 6.61 -3.09 -8.88
CA LYS A 29 5.71 -4.21 -9.25
C LYS A 29 6.26 -5.61 -8.94
N ASP A 30 7.41 -5.73 -8.27
CA ASP A 30 7.88 -7.00 -7.69
C ASP A 30 7.17 -7.25 -6.35
N LEU A 31 5.90 -7.69 -6.45
CA LEU A 31 5.00 -7.82 -5.30
C LEU A 31 5.46 -8.85 -4.27
N VAL A 32 6.14 -9.92 -4.71
CA VAL A 32 6.68 -10.95 -3.82
C VAL A 32 7.83 -10.36 -2.99
N LYS A 33 8.79 -9.70 -3.66
CA LYS A 33 9.90 -9.03 -2.96
C LYS A 33 9.40 -7.94 -2.00
N PHE A 34 8.39 -7.18 -2.42
CA PHE A 34 7.74 -6.18 -1.57
C PHE A 34 7.15 -6.84 -0.31
N ALA A 35 6.31 -7.86 -0.46
CA ALA A 35 5.65 -8.50 0.66
C ALA A 35 6.66 -9.16 1.62
N ASP A 36 7.69 -9.82 1.08
CA ASP A 36 8.75 -10.45 1.88
C ASP A 36 9.63 -9.45 2.62
N SER A 37 9.87 -8.27 2.05
CA SER A 37 10.73 -7.25 2.65
C SER A 37 10.02 -6.46 3.75
N TYR A 38 8.73 -6.17 3.55
CA TYR A 38 8.03 -5.15 4.34
C TYR A 38 6.88 -5.67 5.21
N LEU A 39 6.40 -6.90 5.00
CA LEU A 39 5.27 -7.44 5.73
C LEU A 39 5.68 -8.71 6.47
N THR A 40 5.14 -8.93 7.65
CA THR A 40 5.29 -10.20 8.38
C THR A 40 4.57 -11.34 7.63
N PRO A 41 4.98 -12.61 7.82
CA PRO A 41 4.33 -13.74 7.14
C PRO A 41 2.82 -13.83 7.40
N ASP A 42 2.38 -13.40 8.58
CA ASP A 42 1.00 -13.45 9.08
C ASP A 42 0.29 -12.10 9.09
N VAL A 43 0.80 -11.13 8.31
CA VAL A 43 0.26 -9.76 8.21
C VAL A 43 -1.27 -9.74 8.07
N GLU A 44 -1.91 -8.83 8.80
CA GLU A 44 -3.32 -8.51 8.65
C GLU A 44 -3.49 -7.38 7.63
N PHE A 45 -4.19 -7.65 6.54
CA PHE A 45 -4.39 -6.72 5.44
C PHE A 45 -5.85 -6.27 5.36
N ASN A 46 -6.08 -4.97 5.41
CA ASN A 46 -7.41 -4.37 5.29
C ASN A 46 -7.44 -3.44 4.09
N PHE A 47 -8.31 -3.76 3.12
CA PHE A 47 -8.49 -2.94 1.93
C PHE A 47 -9.85 -2.26 1.96
N ALA A 48 -9.86 -0.96 2.27
CA ALA A 48 -11.07 -0.17 2.47
C ALA A 48 -12.07 -0.87 3.41
N ASN A 49 -13.27 -1.18 2.92
CA ASN A 49 -14.34 -1.84 3.69
C ASN A 49 -14.41 -3.35 3.46
N MET A 50 -13.43 -3.94 2.77
CA MET A 50 -13.39 -5.39 2.53
C MET A 50 -13.06 -6.15 3.82
N PRO A 51 -13.51 -7.41 3.97
CA PRO A 51 -13.07 -8.27 5.06
C PRO A 51 -11.54 -8.34 5.13
N SER A 52 -11.02 -8.37 6.36
CA SER A 52 -9.58 -8.50 6.60
C SER A 52 -9.05 -9.78 5.98
N LEU A 53 -7.93 -9.67 5.27
CA LEU A 53 -7.20 -10.80 4.70
C LEU A 53 -5.94 -11.07 5.52
N LYS A 54 -5.48 -12.32 5.54
CA LYS A 54 -4.30 -12.71 6.30
C LYS A 54 -3.19 -13.23 5.39
N GLY A 55 -1.96 -12.86 5.73
CA GLY A 55 -0.74 -13.35 5.11
C GLY A 55 -0.35 -12.62 3.82
N ARG A 56 0.95 -12.73 3.48
CA ARG A 56 1.56 -12.05 2.33
C ARG A 56 0.89 -12.39 1.01
N ASP A 57 0.50 -13.64 0.81
CA ASP A 57 -0.13 -14.11 -0.42
C ASP A 57 -1.43 -13.35 -0.73
N SER A 58 -2.20 -13.00 0.31
CA SER A 58 -3.41 -12.20 0.16
C SER A 58 -3.09 -10.79 -0.37
N VAL A 59 -2.03 -10.16 0.14
CA VAL A 59 -1.58 -8.84 -0.30
C VAL A 59 -1.10 -8.88 -1.74
N VAL A 60 -0.28 -9.87 -2.07
CA VAL A 60 0.22 -10.11 -3.44
C VAL A 60 -0.95 -10.35 -4.40
N SER A 61 -1.95 -11.13 -4.00
CA SER A 61 -3.13 -11.40 -4.81
C SER A 61 -3.94 -10.13 -5.10
N VAL A 62 -4.19 -9.29 -4.07
CA VAL A 62 -4.97 -8.05 -4.25
C VAL A 62 -4.27 -7.08 -5.20
N PHE A 63 -2.97 -6.81 -5.00
CA PHE A 63 -2.22 -5.93 -5.90
C PHE A 63 -1.94 -6.56 -7.27
N GLY A 64 -1.85 -7.89 -7.32
CA GLY A 64 -1.63 -8.64 -8.55
C GLY A 64 -2.83 -8.62 -9.49
N ALA A 65 -4.04 -8.40 -8.99
CA ALA A 65 -5.27 -8.36 -9.79
C ALA A 65 -5.26 -7.26 -10.88
N SER A 66 -4.53 -6.16 -10.67
CA SER A 66 -4.41 -5.07 -11.63
C SER A 66 -3.11 -5.09 -12.46
N LYS A 67 -2.21 -6.07 -12.25
CA LYS A 67 -0.85 -6.05 -12.81
C LYS A 67 -0.82 -5.97 -14.34
N ASP A 68 -1.78 -6.61 -15.00
CA ASP A 68 -1.85 -6.69 -16.47
C ASP A 68 -2.55 -5.48 -17.09
N ALA A 69 -3.24 -4.67 -16.30
CA ALA A 69 -3.90 -3.44 -16.75
C ALA A 69 -2.99 -2.20 -16.65
N ILE A 70 -1.92 -2.25 -15.85
CA ILE A 70 -1.04 -1.10 -15.57
C ILE A 70 0.33 -1.22 -16.26
N SER A 71 0.72 -0.15 -16.95
CA SER A 71 2.09 0.04 -17.44
C SER A 71 3.01 0.48 -16.30
N SER A 72 2.55 1.43 -15.47
CA SER A 72 3.29 1.93 -14.32
C SER A 72 2.37 2.40 -13.21
N MET A 73 2.90 2.47 -11.99
CA MET A 73 2.28 3.16 -10.89
C MET A 73 3.35 3.91 -10.09
N LYS A 74 2.93 5.00 -9.43
CA LYS A 74 3.79 5.78 -8.55
C LYS A 74 3.01 6.26 -7.34
N HIS A 75 3.58 6.07 -6.16
CA HIS A 75 3.11 6.70 -4.94
C HIS A 75 3.95 7.94 -4.64
N GLU A 76 3.27 9.05 -4.34
CA GLU A 76 3.88 10.26 -3.79
C GLU A 76 3.37 10.48 -2.37
N ILE A 77 4.26 10.43 -1.39
CA ILE A 77 3.91 10.68 0.02
C ILE A 77 3.69 12.18 0.20
N THR A 78 2.44 12.56 0.44
CA THR A 78 2.05 13.96 0.73
C THR A 78 2.13 14.27 2.21
N GLU A 79 1.98 13.26 3.06
CA GLU A 79 2.09 13.38 4.51
C GLU A 79 2.53 12.05 5.11
N CYS A 80 3.38 12.09 6.14
CA CYS A 80 3.78 10.90 6.89
C CYS A 80 3.70 11.20 8.39
N LYS A 81 2.99 10.36 9.14
CA LYS A 81 2.88 10.42 10.60
C LYS A 81 3.51 9.18 11.21
N VAL A 82 4.37 9.39 12.20
CA VAL A 82 5.02 8.32 12.94
C VAL A 82 4.49 8.35 14.36
N LEU A 83 3.91 7.23 14.76
CA LEU A 83 3.42 6.97 16.10
C LEU A 83 4.32 5.90 16.74
N GLN A 84 4.07 5.60 18.01
CA GLN A 84 4.89 4.64 18.76
C GLN A 84 4.83 3.22 18.15
N ASP A 85 3.66 2.80 17.69
CA ASP A 85 3.37 1.44 17.21
C ASP A 85 2.97 1.39 15.72
N SER A 86 2.99 2.53 15.03
CA SER A 86 2.48 2.62 13.67
C SER A 86 3.09 3.77 12.88
N VAL A 87 3.09 3.59 11.56
CA VAL A 87 3.44 4.63 10.59
C VAL A 87 2.29 4.77 9.61
N MET A 88 1.90 6.01 9.35
CA MET A 88 0.80 6.37 8.46
C MET A 88 1.31 7.25 7.34
N ALA A 89 0.80 7.05 6.14
CA ALA A 89 1.12 7.91 5.00
C ALA A 89 -0.12 8.27 4.20
N ALA A 90 -0.30 9.56 3.96
CA ALA A 90 -1.17 10.04 2.90
C ALA A 90 -0.38 10.02 1.59
N THR A 91 -0.97 9.48 0.53
CA THR A 91 -0.35 9.38 -0.77
C THR A 91 -1.25 9.90 -1.88
N THR A 92 -0.63 10.48 -2.90
CA THR A 92 -1.22 10.58 -4.24
C THR A 92 -0.69 9.42 -5.06
N LEU A 93 -1.59 8.62 -5.62
CA LEU A 93 -1.28 7.50 -6.49
C LEU A 93 -1.50 7.93 -7.93
N SER A 94 -0.52 7.70 -8.80
CA SER A 94 -0.63 7.92 -10.24
C SER A 94 -0.45 6.60 -10.96
N TRP A 95 -1.41 6.21 -11.80
CA TRP A 95 -1.37 5.00 -12.61
C TRP A 95 -1.38 5.37 -14.08
N THR A 96 -0.48 4.75 -14.85
CA THR A 96 -0.55 4.73 -16.30
C THR A 96 -0.97 3.35 -16.74
N PHE A 97 -2.07 3.27 -17.47
CA PHE A 97 -2.63 2.02 -17.96
C PHE A 97 -1.95 1.57 -19.28
N VAL A 98 -2.14 0.31 -19.65
CA VAL A 98 -1.57 -0.26 -20.88
C VAL A 98 -2.10 0.38 -22.17
N ASP A 99 -3.27 1.03 -22.13
CA ASP A 99 -3.81 1.81 -23.25
C ASP A 99 -3.27 3.25 -23.32
N GLY A 100 -2.36 3.62 -22.41
CA GLY A 100 -1.78 4.95 -22.30
C GLY A 100 -2.65 5.99 -21.59
N SER A 101 -3.85 5.61 -21.10
CA SER A 101 -4.63 6.47 -20.23
C SER A 101 -4.02 6.56 -18.83
N ASP A 102 -4.31 7.65 -18.11
CA ASP A 102 -3.84 7.87 -16.75
C ASP A 102 -5.02 8.01 -15.79
N ALA A 103 -4.80 7.62 -14.54
CA ALA A 103 -5.67 7.94 -13.42
C ALA A 103 -4.87 8.34 -12.19
N MET A 104 -5.47 9.20 -11.37
CA MET A 104 -4.91 9.61 -10.08
C MET A 104 -5.94 9.45 -8.98
N MET A 105 -5.47 9.09 -7.80
CA MET A 105 -6.30 9.06 -6.60
C MET A 105 -5.51 9.41 -5.35
N LYS A 106 -6.22 9.65 -4.25
CA LYS A 106 -5.61 9.83 -2.93
C LYS A 106 -5.91 8.61 -2.06
N ALA A 107 -4.93 8.20 -1.27
CA ALA A 107 -5.10 7.13 -0.30
C ALA A 107 -4.39 7.46 1.03
N TRP A 108 -4.82 6.77 2.07
CA TRP A 108 -4.15 6.68 3.35
C TRP A 108 -3.76 5.24 3.60
N ALA A 109 -2.50 5.02 3.94
CA ALA A 109 -2.01 3.76 4.46
C ALA A 109 -1.73 3.89 5.96
N ILE A 110 -2.06 2.85 6.71
CA ILE A 110 -1.75 2.71 8.13
C ILE A 110 -1.07 1.36 8.31
N LEU A 111 0.16 1.37 8.82
CA LEU A 111 0.92 0.14 9.06
C LEU A 111 1.31 0.07 10.53
N ARG A 112 0.95 -1.04 11.21
CA ARG A 112 1.46 -1.31 12.56
C ARG A 112 2.86 -1.88 12.49
N LYS A 113 3.79 -1.18 13.13
CA LYS A 113 5.23 -1.43 13.10
C LYS A 113 5.91 -0.51 14.12
N GLU A 114 6.72 -1.04 15.03
CA GLU A 114 7.59 -0.18 15.86
C GLU A 114 8.73 0.41 15.00
N PRO A 115 9.29 1.59 15.31
CA PRO A 115 10.32 2.23 14.49
C PRO A 115 11.50 1.32 14.11
N LYS A 116 11.96 0.50 15.05
CA LYS A 116 13.08 -0.45 14.87
C LYS A 116 12.75 -1.68 14.02
N ASP A 117 11.47 -2.02 13.85
CA ASP A 117 11.08 -3.22 13.12
C ASP A 117 11.39 -3.05 11.64
N LYS A 118 11.53 -4.15 10.91
CA LYS A 118 11.71 -4.13 9.45
C LYS A 118 10.41 -4.36 8.70
N GLN A 119 9.46 -5.03 9.34
CA GLN A 119 8.22 -5.50 8.74
C GLN A 119 7.01 -5.04 9.56
N ALA A 120 5.90 -4.77 8.87
CA ALA A 120 4.63 -4.45 9.49
C ALA A 120 3.81 -5.70 9.81
N THR A 121 3.08 -5.67 10.92
CA THR A 121 2.13 -6.71 11.35
C THR A 121 0.72 -6.47 10.82
N SER A 122 0.40 -5.22 10.48
CA SER A 122 -0.83 -4.89 9.76
C SER A 122 -0.59 -3.86 8.67
N TYR A 123 -1.43 -3.90 7.64
CA TYR A 123 -1.43 -2.94 6.55
C TYR A 123 -2.87 -2.63 6.16
N SER A 124 -3.32 -1.42 6.45
CA SER A 124 -4.66 -0.95 6.10
C SER A 124 -4.58 0.19 5.09
N ILE A 125 -5.45 0.16 4.07
CA ILE A 125 -5.50 1.20 3.02
C ILE A 125 -6.92 1.73 2.90
N TYR A 126 -7.04 3.06 2.85
CA TYR A 126 -8.31 3.77 2.70
C TYR A 126 -8.20 4.81 1.59
N GLY A 127 -9.19 4.87 0.70
CA GLY A 127 -9.22 5.79 -0.42
C GLY A 127 -10.39 5.49 -1.35
N ASP A 128 -10.62 6.34 -2.33
CA ASP A 128 -11.59 6.07 -3.39
C ASP A 128 -10.90 5.38 -4.57
N PHE A 129 -10.98 4.05 -4.60
CA PHE A 129 -10.40 3.21 -5.65
C PHE A 129 -11.33 3.01 -6.86
N ALA A 130 -12.55 3.56 -6.83
CA ALA A 130 -13.53 3.36 -7.89
C ALA A 130 -13.01 3.78 -9.28
N PRO A 131 -12.29 4.92 -9.44
CA PRO A 131 -11.75 5.30 -10.75
C PRO A 131 -10.73 4.30 -11.30
N LEU A 132 -9.86 3.75 -10.43
CA LEU A 132 -8.87 2.76 -10.83
C LEU A 132 -9.54 1.45 -11.25
N TYR A 133 -10.49 0.96 -10.47
CA TYR A 133 -11.19 -0.29 -10.80
C TYR A 133 -12.07 -0.17 -12.03
N ALA A 134 -12.69 0.98 -12.28
CA ALA A 134 -13.41 1.23 -13.53
C ALA A 134 -12.47 1.13 -14.75
N ALA A 135 -11.26 1.67 -14.64
CA ALA A 135 -10.25 1.58 -15.70
C ALA A 135 -9.73 0.14 -15.87
N VAL A 136 -9.44 -0.58 -14.78
CA VAL A 136 -9.04 -2.00 -14.84
C VAL A 136 -10.13 -2.83 -15.51
N ALA A 137 -11.39 -2.70 -15.08
CA ALA A 137 -12.50 -3.46 -15.66
C ALA A 137 -12.69 -3.20 -17.17
N ARG A 138 -12.50 -1.95 -17.60
CA ARG A 138 -12.53 -1.59 -19.03
C ARG A 138 -11.42 -2.31 -19.83
N LEU A 139 -10.24 -2.48 -19.24
CA LEU A 139 -9.05 -3.03 -19.90
C LEU A 139 -8.94 -4.55 -19.81
N SER A 140 -9.52 -5.16 -18.79
CA SER A 140 -9.58 -6.62 -18.64
C SER A 140 -10.58 -7.30 -19.60
N GLY A 141 -11.35 -6.52 -20.37
CA GLY A 141 -12.42 -7.00 -21.24
C GLY A 141 -13.61 -7.57 -20.47
N PRO A 142 -14.74 -7.90 -21.13
CA PRO A 142 -15.80 -8.65 -20.48
C PRO A 142 -15.21 -10.00 -20.05
N SER A 143 -15.34 -10.33 -18.75
CA SER A 143 -15.12 -11.69 -18.29
C SER A 143 -16.08 -12.59 -19.05
N THR A 144 -15.61 -13.30 -20.07
CA THR A 144 -16.33 -14.42 -20.65
C THR A 144 -16.34 -15.53 -19.59
N GLN A 145 -17.29 -15.43 -18.66
CA GLN A 145 -17.71 -16.59 -17.89
C GLN A 145 -18.37 -17.55 -18.89
N HIS A 146 -17.71 -18.66 -19.16
CA HIS A 146 -18.29 -19.88 -19.71
C HIS A 146 -18.56 -20.85 -18.57
#